data_AF-A0A075FWF1-F1
#
_entry.id   AF-A0A075FWF1-F1
#
_cell.length_a   1.000
_cell.length_b   1.000
_cell.length_c   1.000
_cell.angle_alpha   90.00
_cell.angle_beta   90.00
_cell.angle_gamma   90.00
#
_symmetry.space_group_name_H-M   'P 1'
#
loop_
_entity.id
_entity.type
_entity.pdbx_description
1 polymer ?
#
loop_
_entity_poly.entity_id
_entity_poly.type
_entity_poly.pdbx_seq_one_letter_code
_entity_poly.pdbx_strand_id
1 'polypeptide(L)'
;MIYLDSPNNPTGFQFTRNELKKLIKSFKGPIIIDEAYVEFADSSVVSLVKQYDNLIVVRTLSKAFGLAGLRLGYFVANKNH
;
A
#
# COMPACT_ATOMS: atom_id res chain seq x y z
N MET A 1 13.53 -2.55 6.41
CA MET A 1 12.35 -2.00 5.70
C MET A 1 11.82 -3.09 4.79
N ILE A 2 10.50 -3.26 4.71
CA ILE A 2 9.84 -4.21 3.81
C ILE A 2 9.04 -3.40 2.79
N TYR A 3 9.13 -3.76 1.51
CA TYR A 3 8.34 -3.18 0.44
C TYR A 3 7.55 -4.30 -0.25
N LEU A 4 6.25 -4.13 -0.38
CA LEU A 4 5.36 -5.10 -1.04
C LEU A 4 4.42 -4.37 -1.98
N ASP A 5 4.21 -4.95 -3.14
CA ASP A 5 3.19 -4.54 -4.10
C ASP A 5 1.94 -5.40 -3.93
N SER A 6 0.80 -4.74 -3.73
CA SER A 6 -0.47 -5.43 -3.47
C SER A 6 -1.64 -4.57 -3.95
N PRO A 7 -2.12 -4.78 -5.19
CA PRO A 7 -1.78 -5.88 -6.10
C PRO A 7 -0.36 -5.80 -6.70
N ASN A 8 0.30 -6.96 -6.83
CA ASN A 8 1.62 -7.13 -7.43
C ASN A 8 1.56 -7.04 -8.96
N ASN A 9 2.52 -6.34 -9.56
CA ASN A 9 2.72 -6.28 -11.01
C ASN A 9 3.96 -7.10 -11.41
N PRO A 10 3.87 -8.12 -12.30
CA PRO A 10 2.84 -8.33 -13.32
C PRO A 10 1.79 -9.40 -12.99
N THR A 11 1.89 -10.05 -11.83
CA THR A 11 1.09 -11.26 -11.54
C THR A 11 -0.37 -10.96 -11.21
N GLY A 12 -0.69 -9.73 -10.83
CA GLY A 12 -2.00 -9.34 -10.29
C GLY A 12 -2.27 -9.91 -8.90
N PHE A 13 -1.32 -10.63 -8.30
CA PHE A 13 -1.50 -11.24 -6.99
C PHE A 13 -1.72 -10.17 -5.93
N GLN A 14 -2.78 -10.33 -5.13
CA GLN A 14 -3.09 -9.44 -4.03
C GLN A 14 -3.01 -10.20 -2.71
N PHE A 15 -2.25 -9.66 -1.75
CA PHE A 15 -2.26 -10.17 -0.40
C PHE A 15 -3.60 -9.87 0.27
N THR A 16 -4.11 -10.83 1.03
CA THR A 16 -5.31 -10.58 1.83
C THR A 16 -5.00 -9.57 2.92
N ARG A 17 -6.02 -8.79 3.30
CA ARG A 17 -5.93 -7.84 4.42
C ARG A 17 -5.47 -8.51 5.73
N ASN A 18 -5.79 -9.78 5.93
CA ASN A 18 -5.39 -10.52 7.13
C ASN A 18 -3.92 -10.93 7.11
N GLU A 19 -3.36 -11.32 5.96
CA GLU A 19 -1.93 -11.59 5.82
C GLU A 19 -1.11 -10.33 6.04
N LEU A 20 -1.50 -9.22 5.42
CA LEU A 20 -0.83 -7.94 5.62
C LEU A 20 -0.89 -7.49 7.08
N LYS A 21 -2.04 -7.63 7.77
CA LYS A 21 -2.14 -7.37 9.21
C LYS A 21 -1.17 -8.21 10.05
N LYS A 22 -1.01 -9.50 9.73
CA LYS A 22 -0.08 -10.38 10.44
C LYS A 22 1.37 -9.91 10.24
N LEU A 23 1.74 -9.55 9.02
CA LEU A 23 3.06 -9.02 8.69
C LEU A 23 3.35 -7.69 9.41
N ILE A 24 2.39 -6.77 9.38
CA ILE A 24 2.50 -5.46 10.05
C ILE A 24 2.76 -5.61 11.54
N LYS A 25 2.11 -6.59 12.18
CA LYS A 25 2.29 -6.87 13.61
C LYS A 25 3.60 -7.60 13.92
N SER A 26 4.13 -8.41 13.00
CA SER A 26 5.32 -9.23 13.25
C SER A 26 6.63 -8.49 13.02
N PHE A 27 6.63 -7.45 12.19
CA PHE A 27 7.84 -6.71 11.82
C PHE A 27 7.88 -5.32 12.47
N LYS A 28 8.97 -4.99 13.17
CA LYS A 28 9.10 -3.71 13.89
C LYS A 28 9.55 -2.53 13.01
N GLY A 29 10.13 -2.80 11.84
CA GLY A 29 10.60 -1.74 10.94
C GLY A 29 9.51 -1.21 10.01
N PRO A 30 9.83 -0.20 9.17
CA PRO A 30 8.88 0.34 8.21
C PRO A 30 8.45 -0.70 7.18
N ILE A 31 7.14 -0.76 6.93
CA ILE A 31 6.48 -1.57 5.91
C ILE A 31 5.79 -0.62 4.95
N ILE A 32 6.18 -0.71 3.69
CA ILE A 32 5.60 0.05 2.60
C ILE A 32 4.76 -0.91 1.76
N ILE A 33 3.47 -0.61 1.64
CA ILE A 33 2.57 -1.33 0.74
C ILE A 33 2.28 -0.41 -0.46
N ASP A 34 2.71 -0.84 -1.64
CA ASP A 34 2.43 -0.19 -2.91
C ASP A 34 1.05 -0.62 -3.42
N GLU A 35 0.14 0.34 -3.38
CA GLU A 35 -1.24 0.26 -3.82
C GLU A 35 -1.42 0.99 -5.17
N ALA A 36 -0.41 1.00 -6.04
CA ALA A 36 -0.47 1.63 -7.36
C ALA A 36 -1.62 1.12 -8.26
N TYR A 37 -2.12 -0.09 -7.99
CA TYR A 37 -3.22 -0.74 -8.71
C TYR A 37 -4.43 -1.00 -7.80
N VAL A 38 -4.57 -0.28 -6.69
CA VAL A 38 -5.64 -0.51 -5.70
C VAL A 38 -7.04 -0.33 -6.28
N GLU A 39 -7.20 0.48 -7.33
CA GLU A 39 -8.47 0.65 -8.02
C GLU A 39 -8.93 -0.61 -8.76
N PHE A 40 -8.03 -1.58 -8.96
CA PHE A 40 -8.31 -2.91 -9.53
C PHE A 40 -8.26 -4.01 -8.45
N ALA A 41 -8.15 -3.64 -7.18
CA ALA A 41 -7.97 -4.54 -6.06
C ALA A 41 -9.29 -4.79 -5.31
N ASP A 42 -9.44 -5.97 -4.72
CA ASP A 42 -10.63 -6.31 -3.92
C ASP A 42 -10.70 -5.54 -2.60
N SER A 43 -9.54 -5.10 -2.10
CA SER A 43 -9.44 -4.41 -0.81
C SER A 43 -8.21 -3.51 -0.71
N SER A 44 -8.25 -2.56 0.22
CA SER A 44 -7.14 -1.67 0.56
C SER A 44 -6.79 -1.74 2.05
N VAL A 45 -5.52 -1.53 2.36
CA VAL A 45 -4.98 -1.44 3.72
C VAL A 45 -4.77 -0.01 4.21
N VAL A 46 -5.10 1.02 3.41
CA VAL A 46 -4.91 2.44 3.80
C VAL A 46 -5.57 2.81 5.12
N SER A 47 -6.72 2.19 5.45
CA SER A 47 -7.43 2.41 6.71
C SER A 47 -6.63 1.94 7.94
N LEU A 48 -5.73 0.97 7.76
CA LEU A 48 -4.91 0.40 8.83
C LEU A 48 -3.77 1.34 9.24
N VAL A 49 -3.41 2.30 8.40
CA VAL A 49 -2.34 3.27 8.70
C VAL A 49 -2.61 4.03 10.00
N LYS A 50 -3.88 4.28 10.34
CA LYS A 50 -4.29 4.91 11.61
C LYS A 50 -4.00 4.04 12.85
N GLN A 51 -3.77 2.74 12.68
CA GLN A 51 -3.59 1.77 13.76
C GLN A 51 -2.14 1.32 13.92
N TYR A 52 -1.30 1.49 12.90
CA TYR A 52 0.05 0.94 12.87
C TYR A 52 1.06 2.00 12.45
N ASP A 53 1.91 2.41 13.40
CA ASP A 53 2.96 3.42 13.23
C ASP A 53 4.19 2.88 12.48
N ASN A 54 4.12 1.71 11.86
CA ASN A 54 5.14 1.16 10.98
C ASN A 54 4.63 0.92 9.56
N LEU A 55 3.37 1.29 9.26
CA LEU A 55 2.75 1.10 7.96
C LEU A 55 2.69 2.39 7.14
N ILE A 56 3.21 2.31 5.92
CA ILE A 56 3.13 3.35 4.88
C ILE A 56 2.41 2.73 3.68
N VAL A 57 1.41 3.42 3.14
CA VAL A 57 0.72 3.00 1.91
C VAL A 57 0.99 4.00 0.82
N VAL A 58 1.50 3.54 -0.33
CA VAL A 58 1.83 4.37 -1.50
C VAL A 58 0.79 4.20 -2.58
N ARG A 59 0.41 5.28 -3.25
CA ARG A 59 -0.54 5.29 -4.36
C ARG A 59 -0.08 6.19 -5.49
N THR A 60 -0.56 5.92 -6.70
CA THR A 60 -0.29 6.76 -7.87
C THR A 60 -1.57 7.10 -8.61
N LEU A 61 -1.61 8.29 -9.19
CA LEU A 61 -2.68 8.69 -10.11
C LEU A 61 -2.40 8.25 -11.56
N SER A 62 -1.26 7.59 -11.80
CA SER A 62 -0.84 7.22 -13.16
C SER A 62 -1.70 6.13 -13.80
N LYS A 63 -2.36 5.29 -13.00
CA LYS A 63 -3.05 4.08 -13.46
C LYS A 63 -4.52 4.35 -13.72
N ALA A 64 -5.38 4.22 -12.71
CA ALA A 64 -6.83 4.34 -12.86
C ALA A 64 -7.28 5.69 -13.41
N PHE A 65 -6.56 6.77 -13.07
CA PHE A 65 -6.90 8.12 -13.54
C PHE A 65 -6.29 8.48 -14.90
N GLY A 66 -5.46 7.61 -15.49
CA GLY A 66 -4.81 7.88 -16.79
C GLY A 66 -3.82 9.05 -16.77
N LEU A 67 -3.46 9.56 -15.59
CA LEU A 67 -2.63 10.76 -15.42
C LEU A 67 -1.12 10.44 -15.37
N ALA A 68 -0.67 9.44 -16.14
CA ALA A 68 0.73 9.00 -16.12
C ALA A 68 1.71 10.15 -16.46
N GLY A 69 1.30 11.09 -17.32
CA GLY A 69 2.09 12.27 -17.70
C GLY A 69 2.30 13.29 -16.58
N LEU A 70 1.47 13.32 -15.54
CA LEU A 70 1.62 14.25 -14.42
C LEU A 70 2.67 13.82 -13.39
N ARG A 71 3.12 12.55 -13.45
CA ARG A 71 4.10 11.98 -12.53
C ARG A 71 3.74 12.18 -11.04
N LEU A 72 2.45 12.15 -10.72
CA LEU A 72 1.94 12.39 -9.37
C LEU A 72 1.68 11.09 -8.60
N GLY A 73 2.23 11.02 -7.39
CA GLY A 73 2.01 9.96 -6.42
C GLY A 73 1.94 10.54 -5.01
N TYR A 74 1.37 9.77 -4.09
CA TYR A 74 1.25 10.16 -2.69
C TYR A 74 1.42 8.93 -1.80
N PHE A 75 1.69 9.17 -0.52
CA PHE A 75 1.67 8.13 0.49
C PHE A 75 0.79 8.55 1.66
N VAL A 76 0.29 7.56 2.39
CA VAL A 76 -0.47 7.72 3.61
C VAL A 76 0.27 6.97 4.71
N ALA A 77 0.65 7.69 5.76
CA ALA A 77 1.33 7.17 6.95
C ALA A 77 0.64 7.67 8.22
N ASN A 78 0.91 7.04 9.36
CA ASN A 78 0.37 7.53 10.63
C ASN A 78 0.96 8.91 10.94
N LYS A 79 0.21 9.78 11.61
CA LYS A 79 0.73 11.09 12.04
C LYS A 79 1.88 10.95 13.06
N ASN A 80 1.85 9.88 13.86
CA ASN A 80 2.81 9.61 14.93
C ASN A 80 4.06 8.86 14.45
N HIS A 81 4.26 8.77 13.12
CA HIS A 81 5.51 8.27 12.54
C HIS A 81 6.73 9.08 13.00
#